data_AF-A0AAD4MG62-F1
#
_entry.id   AF-A0AAD4MG62-F1
#
_cell.length_a   1.000
_cell.length_b   1.000
_cell.length_c   1.000
_cell.angle_alpha   90.00
_cell.angle_beta   90.00
_cell.angle_gamma   90.00
#
_symmetry.space_group_name_H-M   'P 1'
#
loop_
_entity.id
_entity.type
_entity.pdbx_description
1 polymer ?
#
loop_
_entity_poly.entity_id
_entity_poly.type
_entity_poly.pdbx_seq_one_letter_code
_entity_poly.pdbx_strand_id
1 'polypeptide(L)'
;MSLSRPISGRVTAYVSAYSDLDRSNSFGAFAMLNIRIGRSTMLTASAERDGGRTAFETQLEGLAGQRQGDVGWGLSNRVILDGEDTRRAYVSYRAPEALVRARIVQSGEDWLASLEMEGSVVAAGGGVFLANRIGDGFVIVKNAGPGTEVLQGGVRMGKTNDAGRVLLPDVVPYYPQQIFLDPATMADGWEAGATERIAVSGYRQGAVVDFSTRRVSSALVVLHDGAGRPIEAGYVAAVEGGETAVIGYDGEVYLRGLGPVNRVTHSAAPADRHLVGLRPWHTGAVRVPPGIAAAADGNIGTGGLHQQLGRVAEPDLYLHRRQSRQRGADRLPVRDHVQRTARRSECLCRGDLYAQRRQWIEQRHHAPRCRHSRAQRNHYRYGQCGRDYGPYGALLALGPSSTSTTITSIVPAGGASGKMAGTYTNSFTIYQAKTATTLLGLCGLFGALTGAQAFGNYTANFVVPKMCTLNATPAINFNNVTSIGPTAARIDAQGTVTVECNTPYTIYIGDGQNRVAPGSGNRQMAQGTARLPYQLFKDAARTQVWDATGGTAVIGGSGGVSDPGTGAPQSKTVYASIPAGTTLPVPGTYTDTVVITVTY
;
A
#
# COMPACT_ATOMS: atom_id res chain seq x y z
N MET A 1 -7.82 27.33 38.77
CA MET A 1 -7.88 28.53 37.91
C MET A 1 -6.72 28.51 36.93
N SER A 2 -6.92 28.90 35.67
CA SER A 2 -5.84 29.03 34.67
C SER A 2 -5.99 30.33 33.89
N LEU A 3 -4.85 30.93 33.53
CA LEU A 3 -4.74 32.18 32.78
C LEU A 3 -3.66 32.01 31.71
N SER A 4 -4.00 32.28 30.45
CA SER A 4 -3.06 32.30 29.33
C SER A 4 -3.15 33.65 28.64
N ARG A 5 -2.02 34.32 28.43
CA ARG A 5 -2.00 35.63 27.77
C ARG A 5 -0.76 35.81 26.89
N PRO A 6 -0.91 36.20 25.60
CA PRO A 6 0.21 36.66 24.81
C PRO A 6 0.70 38.01 25.35
N ILE A 7 1.99 38.11 25.68
CA ILE A 7 2.65 39.34 26.13
C ILE A 7 3.15 40.14 24.92
N SER A 8 3.64 39.43 23.90
CA SER A 8 4.04 40.00 22.61
C SER A 8 3.84 38.95 21.49
N GLY A 9 4.08 39.32 20.23
CA GLY A 9 4.03 38.36 19.11
C GLY A 9 5.03 37.20 19.19
N ARG A 10 5.94 37.19 20.18
CA ARG A 10 6.94 36.13 20.39
C ARG A 10 6.91 35.53 21.80
N VAL A 11 6.12 36.07 22.72
CA VAL A 11 6.11 35.66 24.13
C VAL A 11 4.70 35.41 24.60
N THR A 12 4.46 34.21 25.12
CA THR A 12 3.19 33.83 25.73
C THR A 12 3.43 33.38 27.16
N ALA A 13 2.62 33.87 28.10
CA ALA A 13 2.66 33.46 29.49
C ALA A 13 1.43 32.61 29.84
N TYR A 14 1.65 31.58 30.65
CA TYR A 14 0.63 30.68 31.17
C TYR A 14 0.82 30.54 32.68
N VAL A 15 -0.27 30.66 33.45
CA VAL A 15 -0.28 30.45 34.89
C VAL A 15 -1.51 29.63 35.27
N SER A 16 -1.34 28.60 36.10
CA SER A 16 -2.44 27.80 36.64
C SER A 16 -2.22 27.46 38.11
N ALA A 17 -3.32 27.38 38.85
CA ALA A 17 -3.33 26.95 40.24
C ALA A 17 -4.53 26.03 40.51
N TYR A 18 -4.33 25.00 41.33
CA TYR A 18 -5.35 24.04 41.74
C TYR A 18 -5.16 23.63 43.21
N SER A 19 -6.22 23.13 43.82
CA SER A 19 -6.18 22.50 45.14
C SER A 19 -6.77 21.11 45.06
N ASP A 20 -6.17 20.16 45.77
CA ASP A 20 -6.76 18.83 45.96
C ASP A 20 -7.80 18.91 47.09
N LEU A 21 -9.00 18.40 46.84
CA LEU A 21 -10.11 18.44 47.79
C LEU A 21 -10.07 17.26 48.78
N ASP A 22 -9.40 16.16 48.42
CA ASP A 22 -9.24 14.99 49.29
C ASP A 22 -8.04 15.15 50.24
N ARG A 23 -7.06 15.99 49.85
CA ARG A 23 -5.91 16.38 50.67
C ARG A 23 -5.95 17.89 50.92
N SER A 24 -6.61 18.27 52.01
CA SER A 24 -6.85 19.66 52.42
C SER A 24 -5.61 20.56 52.56
N ASN A 25 -4.39 19.99 52.52
CA ASN A 25 -3.12 20.71 52.61
C ASN A 25 -2.26 20.67 51.32
N SER A 26 -2.74 20.09 50.21
CA SER A 26 -2.00 20.11 48.94
C SER A 26 -2.58 21.11 47.95
N PHE A 27 -1.79 22.16 47.70
CA PHE A 27 -2.02 23.18 46.69
C PHE A 27 -0.94 23.07 45.61
N GLY A 28 -1.36 23.13 44.35
CA GLY A 28 -0.50 23.10 43.18
C GLY A 28 -0.53 24.43 42.42
N ALA A 29 0.63 24.93 42.01
CA ALA A 29 0.75 26.12 41.17
C ALA A 29 1.80 25.92 40.09
N PHE A 30 1.55 26.48 38.90
CA PHE A 30 2.43 26.37 37.75
C PHE A 30 2.42 27.67 36.97
N ALA A 31 3.60 28.15 36.59
CA ALA A 31 3.79 29.29 35.70
C ALA A 31 4.79 28.92 34.60
N MET A 32 4.51 29.34 33.36
CA MET A 32 5.34 29.05 32.19
C MET A 32 5.39 30.28 31.27
N LEU A 33 6.59 30.54 30.75
CA LEU A 33 6.86 31.51 29.70
C LEU A 33 7.36 30.76 28.46
N ASN A 34 6.72 31.04 27.35
CA ASN A 34 6.98 30.45 26.05
C ASN A 34 7.52 31.57 25.13
N ILE A 35 8.81 31.52 24.79
CA ILE A 35 9.53 32.57 24.06
C ILE A 35 10.05 32.00 22.74
N ARG A 36 9.57 32.53 21.61
CA ARG A 36 10.05 32.15 20.28
C ARG A 36 11.30 32.96 19.92
N ILE A 37 12.43 32.28 19.74
CA ILE A 37 13.71 32.84 19.35
C ILE A 37 13.93 32.56 17.86
N GLY A 38 14.07 33.62 17.05
CA GLY A 38 14.18 33.47 15.60
C GLY A 38 12.93 32.83 14.97
N ARG A 39 13.13 31.97 13.96
CA ARG A 39 12.03 31.35 13.19
C ARG A 39 11.72 29.91 13.61
N SER A 40 12.66 29.21 14.26
CA SER A 40 12.57 27.77 14.52
C SER A 40 13.00 27.36 15.93
N THR A 41 13.34 28.29 16.82
CA THR A 41 13.77 27.96 18.19
C THR A 41 12.74 28.43 19.21
N MET A 42 12.49 27.59 20.21
CA MET A 42 11.58 27.86 21.30
C MET A 42 12.33 27.74 22.63
N LEU A 43 12.22 28.77 23.46
CA LEU A 43 12.68 28.77 24.84
C LEU A 43 11.46 28.74 25.76
N THR A 44 11.40 27.72 26.62
CA THR A 44 10.38 27.55 27.64
C THR A 44 11.02 27.70 29.00
N ALA A 45 10.50 28.60 29.83
CA ALA A 45 10.91 28.75 31.22
C ALA A 45 9.69 28.55 32.12
N SER A 46 9.73 27.63 33.06
CA SER A 46 8.61 27.34 33.96
C SER A 46 9.03 27.21 35.42
N ALA A 47 8.09 27.52 36.30
CA ALA A 47 8.18 27.32 37.73
C ALA A 47 6.91 26.57 38.18
N GLU A 48 7.10 25.49 38.89
CA GLU A 48 6.03 24.60 39.35
C GLU A 48 6.19 24.36 40.85
N ARG A 49 5.07 24.36 41.58
CA ARG A 49 5.01 23.88 42.95
C ARG A 49 3.89 22.88 43.06
N ASP A 50 4.22 21.64 43.39
CA ASP A 50 3.24 20.55 43.57
C ASP A 50 3.69 19.64 44.72
N GLY A 51 2.73 19.18 45.53
CA GLY A 51 3.02 18.27 46.65
C GLY A 51 4.07 18.79 47.64
N GLY A 52 4.21 20.12 47.79
CA GLY A 52 5.21 20.76 48.65
C GLY A 52 6.59 20.96 48.01
N ARG A 53 6.86 20.37 46.84
CA ARG A 53 8.13 20.53 46.11
C ARG A 53 8.02 21.66 45.10
N THR A 54 9.09 22.43 44.96
CA THR A 54 9.17 23.50 43.95
C THR A 54 10.22 23.12 42.91
N ALA A 55 9.88 23.23 41.63
CA ALA A 55 10.77 22.94 40.52
C ALA A 55 10.82 24.11 39.54
N PHE A 56 12.00 24.36 38.97
CA PHE A 56 12.22 25.32 37.91
C PHE A 56 12.74 24.57 36.69
N GLU A 57 12.16 24.82 35.52
CA GLU A 57 12.59 24.18 34.28
C GLU A 57 12.86 25.22 33.20
N THR A 58 14.00 25.05 32.54
CA THR A 58 14.40 25.85 31.39
C THR A 58 14.68 24.88 30.24
N GLN A 59 14.01 25.06 29.12
CA GLN A 59 14.13 24.21 27.95
C GLN A 59 14.31 25.05 26.72
N LEU A 60 15.32 24.73 25.92
CA LEU A 60 15.59 25.34 24.64
C LEU A 60 15.54 24.25 23.57
N GLU A 61 14.68 24.41 22.57
CA GLU A 61 14.53 23.42 21.51
C GLU A 61 14.44 24.06 20.13
N GLY A 62 15.12 23.43 19.16
CA GLY A 62 14.94 23.69 17.75
C GLY A 62 13.79 22.83 17.22
N LEU A 63 12.71 23.47 16.80
CA LEU A 63 11.64 22.83 16.04
C LEU A 63 12.22 22.37 14.71
N ALA A 64 12.59 21.09 14.63
CA ALA A 64 12.66 20.40 13.35
C ALA A 64 11.26 20.50 12.74
N GLY A 65 11.15 20.90 11.47
CA GLY A 65 9.90 20.72 10.77
C GLY A 65 9.49 19.23 10.78
N GLN A 66 8.25 18.96 10.43
CA GLN A 66 7.82 17.58 10.22
C GLN A 66 8.30 17.01 8.87
N ARG A 67 9.32 17.61 8.24
CA ARG A 67 9.76 17.25 6.89
C ARG A 67 10.94 16.27 6.95
N GLN A 68 11.04 15.47 5.90
CA GLN A 68 12.17 14.60 5.65
C GLN A 68 13.46 15.43 5.53
N GLY A 69 14.52 14.99 6.21
CA GLY A 69 15.81 15.69 6.29
C GLY A 69 15.93 16.69 7.44
N ASP A 70 14.86 16.92 8.21
CA ASP A 70 14.91 17.87 9.32
C ASP A 70 15.73 17.33 10.51
N VAL A 71 16.49 18.24 11.11
CA VAL A 71 17.29 18.00 12.34
C VAL A 71 16.61 18.71 13.49
N GLY A 72 16.24 17.96 14.53
CA GLY A 72 15.74 18.48 15.78
C GLY A 72 16.80 18.42 16.87
N TRP A 73 16.72 19.33 17.81
CA TRP A 73 17.60 19.33 18.97
C TRP A 73 16.92 19.99 20.14
N GLY A 74 17.32 19.61 21.36
CA GLY A 74 16.83 20.26 22.55
C GLY A 74 17.72 20.07 23.75
N LEU A 75 17.70 21.07 24.62
CA LEU A 75 18.39 21.12 25.89
C LEU A 75 17.35 21.44 26.96
N SER A 76 17.35 20.72 28.07
CA SER A 76 16.52 21.06 29.21
C SER A 76 17.31 20.94 30.51
N ASN A 77 17.03 21.84 31.43
CA ASN A 77 17.55 21.83 32.79
C ASN A 77 16.38 22.04 33.73
N ARG A 78 16.09 21.01 34.54
CA ARG A 78 15.06 21.02 35.58
C ARG A 78 15.73 20.92 36.94
N VAL A 79 15.53 21.92 37.78
CA VAL A 79 16.05 22.00 39.15
C VAL A 79 14.89 21.79 40.11
N ILE A 80 15.03 20.88 41.07
CA ILE A 80 14.01 20.63 42.10
C ILE A 80 14.59 21.04 43.44
N LEU A 81 13.94 21.98 44.14
CA LEU A 81 14.34 22.35 45.50
C LEU A 81 14.21 21.13 46.42
N ASP A 82 15.27 20.84 47.16
CA ASP A 82 15.40 19.67 48.05
C ASP A 82 15.21 18.32 47.34
N GLY A 83 15.56 18.25 46.05
CA GLY A 83 15.51 17.04 45.23
C GLY A 83 16.69 16.93 44.26
N GLU A 84 16.60 15.96 43.35
CA GLU A 84 17.61 15.77 42.31
C GLU A 84 17.30 16.58 41.06
N ASP A 85 18.32 17.26 40.56
CA ASP A 85 18.25 18.00 39.30
C ASP A 85 18.29 17.03 38.11
N THR A 86 17.60 17.39 37.03
CA THR A 86 17.64 16.65 35.77
C THR A 86 18.05 17.54 34.61
N ARG A 87 19.10 17.14 33.89
CA ARG A 87 19.54 17.79 32.65
C ARG A 87 19.36 16.85 31.47
N ARG A 88 18.89 17.36 30.34
CA ARG A 88 18.65 16.56 29.14
C ARG A 88 19.20 17.29 27.94
N ALA A 89 19.85 16.52 27.06
CA ALA A 89 20.22 16.97 25.73
C ALA A 89 19.77 15.91 24.74
N TYR A 90 19.23 16.32 23.60
CA TYR A 90 18.93 15.39 22.52
C TYR A 90 19.20 16.02 21.16
N VAL A 91 19.50 15.16 20.20
CA VAL A 91 19.54 15.47 18.77
C VAL A 91 18.72 14.40 18.05
N SER A 92 17.93 14.82 17.09
CA SER A 92 17.10 13.96 16.26
C SER A 92 17.33 14.26 14.77
N TYR A 93 17.30 13.21 13.94
CA TYR A 93 17.39 13.34 12.49
C TYR A 93 16.32 12.47 11.83
N ARG A 94 15.49 13.08 10.97
CA ARG A 94 14.43 12.40 10.23
C ARG A 94 14.90 12.02 8.83
N ALA A 95 15.51 10.85 8.69
CA ALA A 95 15.81 10.26 7.38
C ALA A 95 14.50 9.85 6.67
N PRO A 96 14.50 9.62 5.34
CA PRO A 96 13.37 9.00 4.65
C PRO A 96 12.90 7.67 5.26
N GLU A 97 13.87 6.86 5.70
CA GLU A 97 13.68 5.47 6.11
C GLU A 97 13.53 5.30 7.63
N ALA A 98 13.95 6.27 8.44
CA ALA A 98 13.91 6.17 9.89
C ALA A 98 14.07 7.53 10.59
N LEU A 99 13.56 7.61 11.82
CA LEU A 99 13.86 8.65 12.79
C LEU A 99 14.96 8.14 13.72
N VAL A 100 16.10 8.83 13.74
CA VAL A 100 17.22 8.54 14.63
C VAL A 100 17.29 9.60 15.71
N ARG A 101 17.41 9.20 16.98
CA ARG A 101 17.49 10.09 18.14
C ARG A 101 18.64 9.68 19.04
N ALA A 102 19.52 10.61 19.36
CA ALA A 102 20.51 10.45 20.41
C ALA A 102 20.13 11.35 21.58
N ARG A 103 20.16 10.82 22.80
CA ARG A 103 19.77 11.54 24.00
C ARG A 103 20.75 11.26 25.13
N ILE A 104 21.04 12.29 25.90
CA ILE A 104 21.77 12.20 27.16
C ILE A 104 20.90 12.80 28.25
N VAL A 105 20.74 12.09 29.36
CA VAL A 105 20.03 12.54 30.55
C VAL A 105 20.97 12.39 31.73
N GLN A 106 21.12 13.46 32.50
CA GLN A 106 21.73 13.43 33.82
C GLN A 106 20.61 13.57 34.86
N SER A 107 20.56 12.71 35.86
CA SER A 107 19.67 12.82 37.04
C SER A 107 20.54 12.72 38.29
N GLY A 108 20.70 13.82 39.02
CA GLY A 108 21.69 13.88 40.10
C GLY A 108 23.11 13.55 39.60
N GLU A 109 23.72 12.50 40.16
CA GLU A 109 25.04 12.00 39.76
C GLU A 109 24.98 10.98 38.60
N ASP A 110 23.80 10.41 38.33
CA ASP A 110 23.62 9.37 37.32
C ASP A 110 23.50 9.95 35.91
N TRP A 111 24.13 9.25 34.96
CA TRP A 111 24.07 9.59 33.53
C TRP A 111 23.52 8.43 32.72
N LEU A 112 22.61 8.74 31.80
CA LEU A 112 22.04 7.82 30.83
C LEU A 112 22.22 8.40 29.42
N ALA A 113 22.98 7.71 28.59
CA ALA A 113 23.06 7.98 27.16
C ALA A 113 22.25 6.91 26.40
N SER A 114 21.37 7.34 25.50
CA SER A 114 20.57 6.46 24.65
C SER A 114 20.72 6.83 23.17
N LEU A 115 20.69 5.80 22.33
CA LEU A 115 20.52 5.90 20.88
C LEU A 115 19.26 5.13 20.50
N GLU A 116 18.31 5.83 19.90
CA GLU A 116 17.00 5.33 19.53
C GLU A 116 16.83 5.44 18.02
N MET A 117 16.34 4.37 17.39
CA MET A 117 16.01 4.36 15.96
C MET A 117 14.60 3.82 15.80
N GLU A 118 13.76 4.57 15.09
CA GLU A 118 12.35 4.27 14.88
C GLU A 118 12.03 4.30 13.38
N GLY A 119 11.54 3.19 12.84
CA GLY A 119 11.25 3.04 11.42
C GLY A 119 10.34 1.85 11.16
N SER A 120 10.09 1.56 9.90
CA SER A 120 9.25 0.46 9.45
C SER A 120 9.85 -0.28 8.25
N VAL A 121 9.54 -1.57 8.18
CA VAL A 121 9.84 -2.43 7.03
C VAL A 121 8.51 -2.96 6.51
N VAL A 122 8.18 -2.66 5.26
CA VAL A 122 6.94 -3.11 4.63
C VAL A 122 7.24 -4.09 3.52
N ALA A 123 6.72 -5.30 3.63
CA ALA A 123 6.73 -6.30 2.57
C ALA A 123 5.32 -6.44 1.99
N ALA A 124 4.98 -5.65 0.97
CA ALA A 124 3.67 -5.64 0.34
C ALA A 124 3.76 -5.19 -1.12
N GLY A 125 2.70 -5.46 -1.92
CA GLY A 125 2.67 -5.08 -3.34
C GLY A 125 3.81 -5.67 -4.19
N GLY A 126 4.38 -6.81 -3.75
CA GLY A 126 5.51 -7.48 -4.39
C GLY A 126 6.85 -6.78 -4.21
N GLY A 127 7.01 -5.91 -3.21
CA GLY A 127 8.28 -5.23 -2.88
C GLY A 127 8.54 -5.17 -1.39
N VAL A 128 9.77 -4.79 -1.03
CA VAL A 128 10.17 -4.49 0.35
C VAL A 128 10.58 -3.02 0.40
N PHE A 129 10.02 -2.29 1.36
CA PHE A 129 10.22 -0.86 1.52
C PHE A 129 10.70 -0.56 2.92
N LEU A 130 11.68 0.33 3.03
CA LEU A 130 12.06 0.97 4.28
C LEU A 130 11.40 2.34 4.31
N ALA A 131 10.78 2.69 5.43
CA ALA A 131 10.16 3.98 5.63
C ALA A 131 10.22 4.35 7.11
N ASN A 132 10.00 5.63 7.41
CA ASN A 132 9.63 6.03 8.76
C ASN A 132 8.47 5.17 9.32
N ARG A 133 8.26 5.26 10.63
CA ARG A 133 7.13 4.59 11.28
C ARG A 133 5.84 4.86 10.51
N ILE A 134 5.09 3.79 10.26
CA ILE A 134 3.76 3.87 9.67
C ILE A 134 2.75 3.92 10.83
N GLY A 135 1.89 4.93 10.79
CA GLY A 135 0.77 5.12 11.68
C GLY A 135 -0.42 4.31 11.21
N ASP A 136 -1.48 5.00 10.81
CA ASP A 136 -2.80 4.40 10.64
C ASP A 136 -3.07 3.80 9.25
N GLY A 137 -2.23 4.08 8.26
CA GLY A 137 -2.37 3.54 6.91
C GLY A 137 -1.16 3.87 6.02
N PHE A 138 -1.04 3.18 4.88
CA PHE A 138 0.02 3.45 3.90
C PHE A 138 -0.48 3.26 2.46
N VAL A 139 0.23 3.87 1.49
CA VAL A 139 -0.02 3.64 0.06
C VAL A 139 1.26 3.21 -0.63
N ILE A 140 1.18 2.17 -1.45
CA ILE A 140 2.26 1.77 -2.35
C ILE A 140 1.92 2.25 -3.75
N VAL A 141 2.78 3.10 -4.29
CA VAL A 141 2.74 3.51 -5.69
C VAL A 141 3.61 2.55 -6.50
N LYS A 142 3.08 2.02 -7.59
CA LYS A 142 3.80 1.16 -8.54
C LYS A 142 3.66 1.65 -9.98
N ASN A 143 4.58 1.22 -10.84
CA ASN A 143 4.65 1.58 -12.25
C ASN A 143 4.59 3.11 -12.43
N ALA A 144 5.42 3.81 -11.67
CA ALA A 144 5.52 5.26 -11.66
C ALA A 144 6.79 5.79 -12.36
N GLY A 145 7.54 4.92 -13.03
CA GLY A 145 8.83 5.23 -13.64
C GLY A 145 9.94 5.38 -12.59
N PRO A 146 11.20 5.08 -12.93
CA PRO A 146 12.32 5.16 -11.99
C PRO A 146 12.70 6.61 -11.68
N GLY A 147 12.94 6.92 -10.40
CA GLY A 147 13.38 8.24 -9.97
C GLY A 147 12.34 9.35 -10.08
N THR A 148 11.08 9.03 -10.35
CA THR A 148 9.99 10.01 -10.45
C THR A 148 9.55 10.47 -9.06
N GLU A 149 9.29 11.77 -8.92
CA GLU A 149 8.75 12.34 -7.69
C GLU A 149 7.24 12.16 -7.59
N VAL A 150 6.80 11.84 -6.36
CA VAL A 150 5.40 11.66 -6.01
C VAL A 150 4.99 12.78 -5.06
N LEU A 151 3.91 13.45 -5.43
CA LEU A 151 3.41 14.66 -4.79
C LEU A 151 2.02 14.41 -4.20
N GLN A 152 1.68 15.14 -3.14
CA GLN A 152 0.34 15.23 -2.59
C GLN A 152 0.05 16.69 -2.21
N GLY A 153 -1.01 17.27 -2.77
CA GLY A 153 -1.35 18.68 -2.50
C GLY A 153 -0.21 19.66 -2.80
N GLY A 154 0.66 19.35 -3.76
CA GLY A 154 1.85 20.13 -4.10
C GLY A 154 3.08 19.88 -3.21
N VAL A 155 3.01 18.98 -2.24
CA VAL A 155 4.14 18.62 -1.37
C VAL A 155 4.76 17.31 -1.84
N ARG A 156 6.09 17.29 -1.97
CA ARG A 156 6.86 16.07 -2.27
C ARG A 156 6.77 15.08 -1.12
N MET A 157 6.15 13.94 -1.39
CA MET A 157 5.97 12.84 -0.45
C MET A 157 7.11 11.82 -0.53
N GLY A 158 7.69 11.64 -1.72
CA GLY A 158 8.79 10.71 -1.93
C GLY A 158 9.26 10.63 -3.37
N LYS A 159 10.28 9.80 -3.61
CA LYS A 159 10.85 9.53 -4.93
C LYS A 159 10.83 8.02 -5.17
N THR A 160 10.51 7.59 -6.39
CA THR A 160 10.47 6.17 -6.74
C THR A 160 11.86 5.58 -6.85
N ASN A 161 11.98 4.30 -6.48
CA ASN A 161 13.20 3.52 -6.70
C ASN A 161 13.36 3.11 -8.18
N ASP A 162 14.42 2.39 -8.51
CA ASP A 162 14.72 1.93 -9.88
C ASP A 162 13.63 1.02 -10.47
N ALA A 163 12.80 0.39 -9.63
CA ALA A 163 11.65 -0.40 -10.05
C ALA A 163 10.39 0.44 -10.28
N GLY A 164 10.48 1.77 -10.16
CA GLY A 164 9.36 2.70 -10.27
C GLY A 164 8.32 2.55 -9.17
N ARG A 165 8.78 2.26 -7.94
CA ARG A 165 7.92 2.09 -6.76
C ARG A 165 8.30 3.03 -5.63
N VAL A 166 7.32 3.49 -4.89
CA VAL A 166 7.52 4.27 -3.64
C VAL A 166 6.44 3.92 -2.63
N LEU A 167 6.81 3.94 -1.35
CA LEU A 167 5.90 3.80 -0.23
C LEU A 167 5.62 5.20 0.34
N LEU A 168 4.35 5.54 0.47
CA LEU A 168 3.90 6.74 1.16
C LEU A 168 3.45 6.33 2.58
N PRO A 169 4.26 6.60 3.61
CA PRO A 169 3.89 6.34 4.99
C PRO A 169 2.85 7.36 5.47
N ASP A 170 2.09 7.00 6.51
CA ASP A 170 1.21 7.90 7.26
C ASP A 170 0.06 8.55 6.47
N VAL A 171 -0.67 7.75 5.68
CA VAL A 171 -1.92 8.24 5.07
C VAL A 171 -3.10 8.15 6.03
N VAL A 172 -4.01 9.11 5.94
CA VAL A 172 -5.22 9.16 6.77
C VAL A 172 -6.22 8.09 6.28
N PRO A 173 -6.67 7.17 7.15
CA PRO A 173 -7.64 6.14 6.78
C PRO A 173 -8.99 6.71 6.36
N TYR A 174 -9.69 5.99 5.47
CA TYR A 174 -11.02 6.30 4.96
C TYR A 174 -11.14 7.65 4.23
N TYR A 175 -10.04 8.38 4.06
CA TYR A 175 -9.97 9.63 3.33
C TYR A 175 -9.31 9.42 1.96
N PRO A 176 -9.90 9.96 0.87
CA PRO A 176 -9.28 9.93 -0.44
C PRO A 176 -8.01 10.77 -0.46
N GLN A 177 -6.90 10.13 -0.81
CA GLN A 177 -5.60 10.76 -0.99
C GLN A 177 -5.39 10.96 -2.49
N GLN A 178 -5.36 12.22 -2.95
CA GLN A 178 -4.95 12.56 -4.32
C GLN A 178 -3.43 12.53 -4.43
N ILE A 179 -2.92 11.61 -5.24
CA ILE A 179 -1.50 11.36 -5.44
C ILE A 179 -1.18 11.78 -6.87
N PHE A 180 -0.19 12.66 -6.99
CA PHE A 180 0.30 13.17 -8.26
C PHE A 180 1.69 12.62 -8.55
N LEU A 181 1.95 12.41 -9.83
CA LEU A 181 3.25 12.03 -10.35
C LEU A 181 3.83 13.23 -11.11
N ASP A 182 5.05 13.66 -10.80
CA ASP A 182 5.70 14.78 -11.50
C ASP A 182 6.44 14.29 -12.76
N PRO A 183 5.91 14.53 -13.97
CA PRO A 183 6.54 14.06 -15.21
C PRO A 183 7.87 14.76 -15.50
N ALA A 184 8.11 15.96 -14.95
CA ALA A 184 9.36 16.70 -15.18
C ALA A 184 10.57 16.05 -14.50
N THR A 185 10.32 15.21 -13.50
CA THR A 185 11.36 14.47 -12.77
C THR A 185 11.53 13.03 -13.27
N MET A 186 10.67 12.61 -14.20
CA MET A 186 10.67 11.27 -14.74
C MET A 186 11.89 11.04 -15.65
N ALA A 187 12.47 9.85 -15.62
CA ALA A 187 13.59 9.51 -16.48
C ALA A 187 13.22 9.60 -17.98
N ASP A 188 14.18 10.01 -18.81
CA ASP A 188 13.98 10.14 -20.25
C ASP A 188 13.45 8.86 -20.91
N GLY A 189 12.53 9.04 -21.86
CA GLY A 189 11.88 7.95 -22.56
C GLY A 189 10.85 7.19 -21.73
N TRP A 190 10.46 7.69 -20.55
CA TRP A 190 9.27 7.23 -19.85
C TRP A 190 8.12 8.22 -20.03
N GLU A 191 6.92 7.68 -20.17
CA GLU A 191 5.69 8.45 -20.28
C GLU A 191 4.70 7.97 -19.23
N ALA A 192 4.02 8.92 -18.59
CA ALA A 192 3.02 8.63 -17.58
C ALA A 192 1.69 8.19 -18.21
N GLY A 193 1.17 7.02 -17.80
CA GLY A 193 -0.16 6.57 -18.21
C GLY A 193 -1.28 7.36 -17.53
N ALA A 194 -1.00 7.90 -16.34
CA ALA A 194 -1.78 8.91 -15.66
C ALA A 194 -0.82 9.81 -14.86
N THR A 195 -1.17 11.08 -14.66
CA THR A 195 -0.41 12.01 -13.78
C THR A 195 -1.02 12.14 -12.40
N GLU A 196 -2.24 11.63 -12.21
CA GLU A 196 -3.00 11.68 -10.96
C GLU A 196 -3.72 10.36 -10.71
N ARG A 197 -3.75 9.94 -9.44
CA ARG A 197 -4.53 8.80 -8.95
C ARG A 197 -5.06 9.09 -7.56
N ILE A 198 -6.21 8.50 -7.24
CA ILE A 198 -6.81 8.56 -5.90
C ILE A 198 -6.57 7.22 -5.19
N ALA A 199 -6.09 7.28 -3.95
CA ALA A 199 -5.94 6.14 -3.07
C ALA A 199 -6.83 6.27 -1.84
N VAL A 200 -7.42 5.18 -1.38
CA VAL A 200 -8.12 5.11 -0.09
C VAL A 200 -7.61 3.87 0.65
N SER A 201 -7.10 4.03 1.86
CA SER A 201 -6.72 2.94 2.75
C SER A 201 -7.66 2.83 3.94
N GLY A 202 -7.95 1.62 4.42
CA GLY A 202 -8.61 1.42 5.70
C GLY A 202 -7.67 1.60 6.89
N TYR A 203 -8.21 1.59 8.11
CA TYR A 203 -7.40 1.65 9.33
C TYR A 203 -6.48 0.42 9.44
N ARG A 204 -5.18 0.66 9.62
CA ARG A 204 -4.09 -0.31 9.62
C ARG A 204 -4.01 -1.16 8.34
N GLN A 205 -4.42 -0.58 7.21
CA GLN A 205 -4.36 -1.22 5.90
C GLN A 205 -3.49 -0.42 4.92
N GLY A 206 -3.07 -1.11 3.86
CA GLY A 206 -2.35 -0.51 2.74
C GLY A 206 -3.20 -0.46 1.48
N ALA A 207 -3.09 0.61 0.70
CA ALA A 207 -3.62 0.66 -0.66
C ALA A 207 -2.48 0.55 -1.68
N VAL A 208 -2.78 0.05 -2.89
CA VAL A 208 -1.81 0.00 -4.00
C VAL A 208 -2.37 0.79 -5.17
N VAL A 209 -1.56 1.70 -5.70
CA VAL A 209 -1.93 2.55 -6.84
C VAL A 209 -0.98 2.32 -8.00
N ASP A 210 -1.55 2.17 -9.19
CA ASP A 210 -0.82 1.96 -10.44
C ASP A 210 -0.93 3.18 -11.34
N PHE A 211 0.22 3.78 -11.67
CA PHE A 211 0.31 4.91 -12.60
C PHE A 211 0.53 4.47 -14.05
N SER A 212 0.79 3.18 -14.26
CA SER A 212 0.91 2.55 -15.57
C SER A 212 1.86 3.29 -16.51
N THR A 213 2.94 3.84 -15.97
CA THR A 213 3.99 4.48 -16.78
C THR A 213 4.60 3.46 -17.73
N ARG A 214 4.83 3.86 -18.97
CA ARG A 214 5.42 3.02 -20.01
C ARG A 214 6.66 3.67 -20.58
N ARG A 215 7.60 2.86 -21.05
CA ARG A 215 8.74 3.36 -21.81
C ARG A 215 8.28 3.67 -23.22
N VAL A 216 8.45 4.91 -23.66
CA VAL A 216 8.08 5.38 -24.99
C VAL A 216 9.31 5.96 -25.65
N SER A 217 9.67 5.40 -26.79
CA SER A 217 10.65 6.02 -27.67
C SER A 217 9.88 6.91 -28.64
N SER A 218 10.26 8.17 -28.72
CA SER A 218 9.67 9.15 -29.64
C SER A 218 10.77 9.86 -30.40
N ALA A 219 10.42 10.39 -31.57
CA ALA A 219 11.31 11.20 -32.37
C ALA A 219 10.50 12.24 -33.14
N LEU A 220 11.08 13.43 -33.30
CA LEU A 220 10.67 14.37 -34.33
C LEU A 220 11.34 13.95 -35.63
N VAL A 221 10.56 13.68 -36.67
CA VAL A 221 11.07 13.29 -37.98
C VAL A 221 10.53 14.22 -39.05
N VAL A 222 11.31 14.41 -40.11
CA VAL A 222 10.88 15.16 -41.29
C VAL A 222 10.51 14.15 -42.37
N LEU A 223 9.28 14.22 -42.88
CA LEU A 223 8.80 13.34 -43.95
C LEU A 223 8.90 14.04 -45.30
N HIS A 224 9.48 13.36 -46.28
CA HIS A 224 9.67 13.85 -47.66
C HIS A 224 8.88 12.96 -48.64
N ASP A 225 8.43 13.54 -49.75
CA ASP A 225 7.82 12.85 -50.89
C ASP A 225 8.88 12.11 -51.75
N GLY A 226 8.46 11.37 -52.77
CA GLY A 226 9.35 10.68 -53.71
C GLY A 226 10.27 11.62 -54.52
N ALA A 227 10.00 12.93 -54.53
CA ALA A 227 10.83 13.96 -55.14
C ALA A 227 11.77 14.66 -54.13
N GLY A 228 11.79 14.21 -52.87
CA GLY A 228 12.62 14.76 -51.81
C GLY A 228 12.10 16.07 -51.20
N ARG A 229 10.87 16.49 -51.51
CA ARG A 229 10.24 17.70 -50.95
C ARG A 229 9.49 17.36 -49.66
N PRO A 230 9.48 18.23 -48.64
CA PRO A 230 8.71 17.98 -47.42
C PRO A 230 7.21 17.79 -47.70
N ILE A 231 6.58 16.87 -46.97
CA ILE A 231 5.12 16.68 -47.04
C ILE A 231 4.43 17.90 -46.44
N GLU A 232 3.38 18.41 -47.10
CA GLU A 232 2.66 19.60 -46.63
C GLU A 232 1.99 19.39 -45.26
N ALA A 233 1.79 20.50 -44.54
CA ALA A 233 1.12 20.47 -43.25
C ALA A 233 -0.35 20.03 -43.38
N GLY A 234 -0.86 19.33 -42.37
CA GLY A 234 -2.26 18.90 -42.30
C GLY A 234 -2.52 17.47 -42.76
N TYR A 235 -1.55 16.81 -43.38
CA TYR A 235 -1.60 15.35 -43.63
C TYR A 235 -1.36 14.56 -42.33
N VAL A 236 -1.86 13.33 -42.28
CA VAL A 236 -1.71 12.45 -41.11
C VAL A 236 -0.69 11.37 -41.42
N ALA A 237 0.33 11.23 -40.56
CA ALA A 237 1.26 10.11 -40.55
C ALA A 237 0.83 9.05 -39.52
N ALA A 238 1.05 7.78 -39.82
CA ALA A 238 0.74 6.65 -38.96
C ALA A 238 1.95 5.73 -38.87
N VAL A 239 2.40 5.42 -37.66
CA VAL A 239 3.36 4.34 -37.45
C VAL A 239 2.62 3.01 -37.52
N GLU A 240 3.14 2.02 -38.24
CA GLU A 240 2.53 0.69 -38.35
C GLU A 240 2.40 0.04 -36.96
N GLY A 241 1.16 -0.18 -36.51
CA GLY A 241 0.86 -0.68 -35.16
C GLY A 241 0.96 0.37 -34.03
N GLY A 242 1.17 1.65 -34.37
CA GLY A 242 1.33 2.76 -33.42
C GLY A 242 0.25 3.84 -33.55
N GLU A 243 0.49 4.97 -32.88
CA GLU A 243 -0.39 6.14 -32.91
C GLU A 243 -0.24 6.94 -34.22
N THR A 244 -1.29 7.70 -34.56
CA THR A 244 -1.27 8.65 -35.68
C THR A 244 -0.86 10.04 -35.20
N ALA A 245 -0.17 10.80 -36.05
CA ALA A 245 0.28 12.16 -35.77
C ALA A 245 0.07 13.05 -37.00
N VAL A 246 -0.26 14.32 -36.76
CA VAL A 246 -0.43 15.30 -37.84
C VAL A 246 0.94 15.84 -38.24
N ILE A 247 1.17 15.93 -39.55
CA ILE A 247 2.37 16.53 -40.14
C ILE A 247 2.22 18.05 -40.06
N GLY A 248 3.23 18.69 -39.47
CA GLY A 248 3.35 20.13 -39.33
C GLY A 248 4.03 20.79 -40.52
N TYR A 249 4.48 22.03 -40.30
CA TYR A 249 5.28 22.75 -41.29
C TYR A 249 6.62 22.06 -41.55
N ASP A 250 7.18 22.29 -42.73
CA ASP A 250 8.44 21.69 -43.18
C ASP A 250 8.47 20.15 -43.16
N GLY A 251 7.30 19.49 -43.18
CA GLY A 251 7.17 18.04 -43.13
C GLY A 251 7.49 17.42 -41.75
N GLU A 252 7.61 18.23 -40.71
CA GLU A 252 7.92 17.77 -39.36
C GLU A 252 6.74 17.03 -38.72
N VAL A 253 7.00 15.87 -38.12
CA VAL A 253 6.00 15.10 -37.37
C VAL A 253 6.61 14.46 -36.14
N TYR A 254 5.93 14.59 -35.01
CA TYR A 254 6.33 13.96 -33.76
C TYR A 254 5.70 12.57 -33.65
N LEU A 255 6.52 11.53 -33.81
CA LEU A 255 6.08 10.14 -33.74
C LEU A 255 6.41 9.53 -32.38
N ARG A 256 5.46 8.80 -31.80
CA ARG A 256 5.57 8.10 -30.51
C ARG A 256 5.57 6.58 -30.71
N GLY A 257 6.11 5.85 -29.74
CA GLY A 257 6.07 4.39 -29.72
C GLY A 257 7.00 3.73 -30.73
N LEU A 258 8.10 4.38 -31.09
CA LEU A 258 9.03 3.91 -32.11
C LEU A 258 9.80 2.68 -31.64
N GLY A 259 9.81 1.63 -32.45
CA GLY A 259 10.73 0.51 -32.36
C GLY A 259 12.11 0.83 -32.96
N PRO A 260 13.03 -0.16 -33.00
CA PRO A 260 14.33 -0.01 -33.64
C PRO A 260 14.24 0.18 -35.16
N VAL A 261 13.16 -0.31 -35.77
CA VAL A 261 12.80 -0.13 -37.19
C VAL A 261 11.30 0.14 -37.21
N ASN A 262 10.89 1.17 -37.96
CA ASN A 262 9.51 1.61 -38.01
C ASN A 262 9.09 1.72 -39.47
N ARG A 263 7.81 1.47 -39.74
CA ARG A 263 7.19 1.82 -41.01
C ARG A 263 6.18 2.91 -40.75
N VAL A 264 6.27 3.99 -41.52
CA VAL A 264 5.39 5.15 -41.39
C VAL A 264 4.62 5.31 -42.69
N THR A 265 3.30 5.26 -42.62
CA THR A 265 2.40 5.59 -43.74
C THR A 265 1.84 6.98 -43.54
N HIS A 266 1.38 7.64 -44.62
CA HIS A 266 0.78 8.96 -44.51
C HIS A 266 -0.41 9.10 -45.47
N SER A 267 -1.33 10.03 -45.18
CA SER A 267 -2.61 10.19 -45.89
C SER A 267 -2.55 11.07 -47.14
N ALA A 268 -1.37 11.45 -47.63
CA ALA A 268 -1.26 12.14 -48.91
C ALA A 268 -1.75 11.21 -50.03
N ALA A 269 -2.43 11.78 -51.03
CA ALA A 269 -3.16 11.09 -52.09
C ALA A 269 -2.30 10.04 -52.85
N PRO A 270 -2.93 9.05 -53.54
CA PRO A 270 -2.35 7.72 -53.74
C PRO A 270 -1.27 7.71 -54.82
N ALA A 271 -0.01 7.79 -54.39
CA ALA A 271 1.11 7.30 -55.20
C ALA A 271 2.19 6.55 -54.39
N ASP A 272 2.35 6.79 -53.08
CA ASP A 272 3.63 6.43 -52.45
C ASP A 272 3.50 5.81 -51.04
N ARG A 273 3.66 4.47 -50.97
CA ARG A 273 3.93 3.74 -49.73
C ARG A 273 5.43 3.74 -49.46
N HIS A 274 5.93 4.69 -48.67
CA HIS A 274 7.36 4.76 -48.33
C HIS A 274 7.72 3.96 -47.07
N LEU A 275 8.87 3.28 -47.10
CA LEU A 275 9.49 2.60 -45.96
C LEU A 275 10.62 3.48 -45.42
N VAL A 276 10.37 4.23 -44.34
CA VAL A 276 11.41 5.03 -43.68
C VAL A 276 12.10 4.17 -42.62
N GLY A 277 13.26 3.61 -42.94
CA GLY A 277 14.09 2.89 -41.97
C GLY A 277 14.74 3.85 -40.97
N LEU A 278 14.09 4.08 -39.83
CA LEU A 278 14.67 4.87 -38.74
C LEU A 278 15.72 4.05 -37.99
N ARG A 279 16.95 4.55 -37.87
CA ARG A 279 17.89 4.11 -36.83
C ARG A 279 17.73 5.06 -35.63
N PRO A 280 17.38 4.58 -34.43
CA PRO A 280 17.24 5.46 -33.27
C PRO A 280 18.61 6.05 -32.93
N TRP A 281 18.72 7.38 -33.02
CA TRP A 281 19.85 8.11 -32.47
C TRP A 281 19.74 8.14 -30.95
N HIS A 282 20.89 8.09 -30.29
CA HIS A 282 21.00 8.01 -28.84
C HIS A 282 20.16 9.07 -28.14
N THR A 283 19.46 8.62 -27.09
CA THR A 283 18.66 9.40 -26.14
C THR A 283 19.35 10.68 -25.72
N GLY A 284 18.81 11.80 -26.18
CA GLY A 284 19.12 13.15 -25.72
C GLY A 284 18.18 14.11 -26.42
N ALA A 285 17.37 14.83 -25.66
CA ALA A 285 16.58 15.94 -26.19
C ALA A 285 17.54 16.96 -26.84
N VAL A 286 17.40 17.21 -28.15
CA VAL A 286 18.22 18.19 -28.86
C VAL A 286 17.36 19.34 -29.36
N ARG A 287 17.79 20.54 -28.99
CA ARG A 287 17.34 21.85 -29.47
C ARG A 287 18.00 22.09 -30.83
N VAL A 288 17.23 22.38 -31.88
CA VAL A 288 17.73 22.61 -33.25
C VAL A 288 17.94 24.12 -33.48
N PRO A 289 19.14 24.59 -33.85
CA PRO A 289 19.33 25.86 -34.55
C PRO A 289 19.27 25.68 -36.08
N PRO A 290 18.87 26.70 -36.87
CA PRO A 290 18.52 26.52 -38.27
C PRO A 290 19.73 26.65 -39.22
N GLY A 291 19.70 25.84 -40.29
CA GLY A 291 20.31 26.17 -41.58
C GLY A 291 21.40 25.21 -42.09
N ILE A 292 21.10 24.49 -43.19
CA ILE A 292 21.68 24.65 -44.54
C ILE A 292 21.40 23.39 -45.37
N ALA A 293 20.95 23.62 -46.62
CA ALA A 293 20.57 22.65 -47.64
C ALA A 293 21.75 22.19 -48.54
N ALA A 294 21.60 21.03 -49.18
CA ALA A 294 22.10 20.68 -50.53
C ALA A 294 21.55 19.28 -50.91
N ALA A 295 20.60 19.14 -51.85
CA ALA A 295 20.71 19.13 -53.32
C ALA A 295 20.84 17.69 -53.89
N ALA A 296 19.96 17.40 -54.84
CA ALA A 296 19.73 16.13 -55.51
C ALA A 296 20.70 15.89 -56.68
N ASP A 297 20.86 14.62 -57.09
CA ASP A 297 20.85 14.24 -58.51
C ASP A 297 20.60 12.74 -58.70
N GLY A 298 19.89 12.40 -59.76
CA GLY A 298 19.37 11.07 -60.06
C GLY A 298 20.17 10.25 -61.08
N ASN A 299 20.05 8.94 -60.88
CA ASN A 299 19.70 7.91 -61.86
C ASN A 299 20.76 7.03 -62.58
N ILE A 300 20.46 5.72 -62.50
CA ILE A 300 20.81 4.55 -63.35
C ILE A 300 22.14 3.80 -63.11
N GLY A 301 22.01 2.55 -62.63
CA GLY A 301 22.60 1.38 -63.31
C GLY A 301 23.85 0.71 -62.71
N THR A 302 23.61 -0.26 -61.82
CA THR A 302 24.34 -1.55 -61.67
C THR A 302 25.87 -1.58 -61.83
N GLY A 303 26.57 -1.76 -60.71
CA GLY A 303 27.96 -2.25 -60.67
C GLY A 303 28.48 -2.26 -59.24
N GLY A 304 28.86 -3.44 -58.72
CA GLY A 304 29.17 -3.62 -57.31
C GLY A 304 30.55 -3.14 -56.84
N LEU A 305 30.63 -3.05 -55.51
CA LEU A 305 31.78 -3.27 -54.61
C LEU A 305 32.78 -2.12 -54.35
N HIS A 306 32.69 -1.63 -53.10
CA HIS A 306 33.73 -1.23 -52.14
C HIS A 306 34.78 -0.15 -52.50
N GLN A 307 34.63 1.01 -51.85
CA GLN A 307 35.69 1.98 -51.53
C GLN A 307 35.76 2.07 -49.98
N GLN A 308 36.84 1.64 -49.32
CA GLN A 308 38.14 2.29 -49.07
C GLN A 308 38.15 3.12 -47.76
N LEU A 309 39.05 2.71 -46.88
CA LEU A 309 39.58 3.42 -45.71
C LEU A 309 40.41 4.65 -46.13
N GLY A 310 40.46 5.65 -45.25
CA GLY A 310 41.59 6.61 -45.11
C GLY A 310 41.14 8.07 -45.07
N ARG A 311 41.03 8.71 -43.90
CA ARG A 311 42.09 9.28 -43.02
C ARG A 311 42.55 10.69 -43.42
N VAL A 312 42.91 11.43 -42.36
CA VAL A 312 43.78 12.62 -42.23
C VAL A 312 42.98 13.95 -42.17
N ALA A 313 43.15 14.85 -41.21
CA ALA A 313 43.82 14.85 -39.91
C ALA A 313 43.36 16.07 -39.08
N GLU A 314 43.52 15.95 -37.76
CA GLU A 314 43.46 17.01 -36.74
C GLU A 314 44.62 18.01 -36.88
N PRO A 315 44.65 19.06 -36.04
CA PRO A 315 45.69 19.03 -35.00
C PRO A 315 45.23 19.45 -33.58
N ASP A 316 45.60 18.59 -32.63
CA ASP A 316 46.26 18.78 -31.31
C ASP A 316 46.13 20.11 -30.53
N LEU A 317 45.81 19.99 -29.22
CA LEU A 317 46.80 20.13 -28.13
C LEU A 317 46.27 19.70 -26.72
N TYR A 318 46.86 18.62 -26.21
CA TYR A 318 47.33 18.26 -24.83
C TYR A 318 46.56 18.65 -23.55
N LEU A 319 46.54 17.91 -22.41
CA LEU A 319 46.78 16.54 -21.89
C LEU A 319 47.37 16.66 -20.45
N HIS A 320 46.78 15.97 -19.46
CA HIS A 320 47.43 15.10 -18.45
C HIS A 320 46.45 14.68 -17.32
N ARG A 321 46.45 13.47 -16.72
CA ARG A 321 47.09 12.16 -17.00
C ARG A 321 46.57 11.09 -16.00
N ARG A 322 46.29 9.86 -16.49
CA ARG A 322 46.51 8.49 -15.91
C ARG A 322 45.75 8.05 -14.63
N GLN A 323 45.39 6.77 -14.41
CA GLN A 323 45.90 5.49 -14.94
C GLN A 323 44.91 4.32 -14.75
N SER A 324 44.92 3.37 -15.69
CA SER A 324 44.29 2.04 -15.63
C SER A 324 45.34 0.92 -15.71
N ARG A 325 45.06 -0.28 -15.18
CA ARG A 325 45.53 -1.61 -15.69
C ARG A 325 44.55 -2.71 -15.21
N GLN A 326 43.85 -3.46 -16.08
CA GLN A 326 44.26 -4.64 -16.92
C GLN A 326 44.55 -5.89 -16.06
N ARG A 327 44.17 -7.16 -16.34
CA ARG A 327 43.64 -8.02 -17.45
C ARG A 327 43.09 -9.29 -16.74
N GLY A 328 42.37 -10.26 -17.30
CA GLY A 328 42.16 -10.74 -18.67
C GLY A 328 41.21 -11.95 -18.70
N ALA A 329 40.91 -12.40 -19.92
CA ALA A 329 39.89 -13.35 -20.34
C ALA A 329 40.25 -14.84 -20.12
N ASP A 330 39.27 -15.75 -20.10
CA ASP A 330 39.02 -16.66 -21.23
C ASP A 330 37.82 -17.64 -21.04
N ARG A 331 36.99 -17.69 -22.11
CA ARG A 331 36.35 -18.82 -22.82
C ARG A 331 35.50 -19.91 -22.12
N LEU A 332 34.25 -19.96 -22.59
CA LEU A 332 33.23 -21.04 -22.64
C LEU A 332 33.73 -22.34 -23.31
N PRO A 333 33.09 -23.52 -23.11
CA PRO A 333 31.89 -23.89 -23.89
C PRO A 333 30.78 -24.71 -23.18
N VAL A 334 29.62 -24.71 -23.84
CA VAL A 334 28.36 -25.42 -23.59
C VAL A 334 28.42 -26.89 -24.05
N ARG A 335 27.78 -27.83 -23.34
CA ARG A 335 27.08 -28.99 -23.94
C ARG A 335 26.16 -29.76 -22.96
N ASP A 336 25.05 -30.22 -23.50
CA ASP A 336 23.97 -31.04 -22.94
C ASP A 336 24.39 -32.47 -22.52
N HIS A 337 23.74 -33.04 -21.48
CA HIS A 337 22.87 -34.24 -21.56
C HIS A 337 22.51 -34.86 -20.17
N VAL A 338 21.19 -35.04 -19.96
CA VAL A 338 20.46 -36.27 -19.55
C VAL A 338 20.93 -37.13 -18.34
N GLN A 339 20.00 -37.24 -17.38
CA GLN A 339 19.66 -38.35 -16.44
C GLN A 339 20.70 -39.44 -16.09
N ARG A 340 20.95 -39.64 -14.79
CA ARG A 340 20.44 -40.80 -14.01
C ARG A 340 20.94 -40.83 -12.55
N THR A 341 20.03 -41.31 -11.70
CA THR A 341 20.13 -41.87 -10.34
C THR A 341 21.43 -42.61 -9.97
N ALA A 342 21.96 -42.39 -8.75
CA ALA A 342 22.23 -43.44 -7.75
C ALA A 342 22.89 -42.93 -6.44
N ARG A 343 22.27 -43.34 -5.33
CA ARG A 343 22.84 -43.87 -4.06
C ARG A 343 23.87 -43.08 -3.23
N ARG A 344 23.42 -42.86 -1.98
CA ARG A 344 24.10 -42.90 -0.67
C ARG A 344 25.57 -43.35 -0.67
N SER A 345 26.38 -42.57 0.05
CA SER A 345 27.46 -43.09 0.90
C SER A 345 27.41 -42.36 2.25
N GLU A 346 27.26 -43.16 3.30
CA GLU A 346 27.33 -42.80 4.71
C GLU A 346 28.81 -42.77 5.12
N CYS A 347 29.22 -41.76 5.90
CA CYS A 347 30.43 -41.85 6.74
C CYS A 347 30.01 -41.69 8.20
N LEU A 348 30.07 -42.82 8.91
CA LEU A 348 30.02 -42.96 10.36
C LEU A 348 31.38 -42.59 10.96
N CYS A 349 31.39 -41.76 12.00
CA CYS A 349 32.28 -41.93 13.14
C CYS A 349 31.44 -41.88 14.41
N ARG A 350 31.42 -43.00 15.12
CA ARG A 350 30.75 -43.26 16.39
C ARG A 350 31.84 -43.32 17.47
N GLY A 351 31.59 -42.73 18.63
CA GLY A 351 32.43 -42.87 19.82
C GLY A 351 31.70 -42.26 21.02
N ASP A 352 31.27 -43.15 21.91
CA ASP A 352 30.28 -42.97 22.99
C ASP A 352 30.74 -42.15 24.22
N LEU A 353 29.76 -41.65 24.98
CA LEU A 353 29.55 -41.89 26.43
C LEU A 353 28.47 -40.90 26.95
N TYR A 354 27.20 -41.30 27.09
CA TYR A 354 26.62 -41.92 28.29
C TYR A 354 26.99 -41.21 29.62
N ALA A 355 26.20 -40.23 30.04
CA ALA A 355 25.79 -40.01 31.44
C ALA A 355 24.71 -38.92 31.53
N GLN A 356 23.89 -38.98 32.57
CA GLN A 356 22.80 -38.04 32.91
C GLN A 356 21.49 -38.14 32.12
N ARG A 357 20.92 -39.36 32.12
CA ARG A 357 19.48 -39.56 31.94
C ARG A 357 18.90 -40.28 33.16
N ARG A 358 18.60 -39.54 34.24
CA ARG A 358 17.62 -39.93 35.27
C ARG A 358 17.27 -38.72 36.14
N GLN A 359 16.06 -38.18 35.95
CA GLN A 359 15.03 -37.96 36.97
C GLN A 359 13.90 -37.10 36.39
N TRP A 360 12.68 -37.37 36.85
CA TRP A 360 11.41 -36.67 36.55
C TRP A 360 10.60 -37.14 35.34
N ILE A 361 10.13 -38.39 35.42
CA ILE A 361 8.79 -38.79 34.95
C ILE A 361 8.01 -39.17 36.22
N GLU A 362 7.04 -38.35 36.62
CA GLU A 362 5.88 -38.76 37.42
C GLU A 362 4.85 -37.60 37.40
N GLN A 363 3.56 -37.95 37.39
CA GLN A 363 2.37 -37.08 37.30
C GLN A 363 1.77 -36.78 35.91
N ARG A 364 1.37 -37.83 35.18
CA ARG A 364 0.16 -37.74 34.33
C ARG A 364 -0.74 -38.97 34.50
N HIS A 365 -1.65 -38.90 35.47
CA HIS A 365 -2.90 -39.65 35.45
C HIS A 365 -4.05 -38.70 35.77
N HIS A 366 -4.93 -38.50 34.77
CA HIS A 366 -6.40 -38.36 34.86
C HIS A 366 -6.92 -37.57 33.65
N ALA A 367 -7.49 -38.29 32.66
CA ALA A 367 -8.74 -37.95 31.95
C ALA A 367 -8.93 -38.87 30.70
N PRO A 368 -10.17 -39.25 30.34
CA PRO A 368 -10.47 -40.47 29.59
C PRO A 368 -10.50 -40.30 28.06
N ARG A 369 -10.35 -41.43 27.35
CA ARG A 369 -10.61 -41.58 25.90
C ARG A 369 -11.99 -42.23 25.67
N CYS A 370 -12.72 -41.77 24.64
CA CYS A 370 -13.55 -42.56 23.70
C CYS A 370 -14.13 -41.62 22.59
N ARG A 371 -13.75 -41.79 21.29
CA ARG A 371 -14.44 -42.46 20.14
C ARG A 371 -15.72 -41.72 19.67
N HIS A 372 -16.03 -41.42 18.39
CA HIS A 372 -15.66 -41.93 17.05
C HIS A 372 -15.99 -40.87 15.97
N SER A 373 -15.27 -40.81 14.84
CA SER A 373 -15.75 -41.30 13.53
C SER A 373 -14.76 -40.92 12.40
N ARG A 374 -14.54 -41.86 11.48
CA ARG A 374 -13.71 -41.70 10.28
C ARG A 374 -14.52 -40.96 9.22
N ALA A 375 -14.03 -39.82 8.74
CA ALA A 375 -14.33 -39.35 7.40
C ALA A 375 -13.14 -38.56 6.84
N GLN A 376 -12.63 -39.06 5.71
CA GLN A 376 -11.84 -38.41 4.67
C GLN A 376 -10.52 -37.72 5.06
N ARG A 377 -9.44 -38.38 4.63
CA ARG A 377 -8.09 -37.84 4.52
C ARG A 377 -8.11 -36.66 3.54
N ASN A 378 -7.92 -35.46 4.05
CA ASN A 378 -7.28 -34.39 3.31
C ASN A 378 -5.99 -34.03 4.04
N HIS A 379 -4.88 -34.03 3.30
CA HIS A 379 -3.56 -33.69 3.78
C HIS A 379 -3.53 -32.26 4.34
N TYR A 380 -3.77 -32.10 5.64
CA TYR A 380 -3.30 -30.93 6.36
C TYR A 380 -1.83 -31.16 6.67
N ARG A 381 -0.95 -30.42 5.98
CA ARG A 381 0.41 -30.17 6.48
C ARG A 381 0.26 -29.53 7.84
N TYR A 382 0.47 -30.32 8.90
CA TYR A 382 0.78 -29.76 10.22
C TYR A 382 1.97 -28.83 10.02
N GLY A 383 1.78 -27.55 10.35
CA GLY A 383 2.87 -26.60 10.43
C GLY A 383 3.96 -27.22 11.29
N GLN A 384 5.12 -27.46 10.68
CA GLN A 384 6.32 -27.73 11.44
C GLN A 384 6.44 -26.57 12.43
N CYS A 385 6.47 -26.87 13.72
CA CYS A 385 7.04 -25.95 14.70
C CYS A 385 8.52 -25.81 14.34
N GLY A 386 8.80 -24.89 13.41
CA GLY A 386 10.14 -24.42 13.14
C GLY A 386 10.69 -23.87 14.45
N ARG A 387 11.83 -24.39 14.88
CA ARG A 387 12.65 -23.66 15.85
C ARG A 387 13.23 -22.49 15.08
N ASP A 388 12.51 -21.37 15.07
CA ASP A 388 13.03 -20.13 14.53
C ASP A 388 14.05 -19.58 15.53
N TYR A 389 15.32 -19.62 15.15
CA TYR A 389 16.38 -18.95 15.89
C TYR A 389 16.30 -17.45 15.54
N GLY A 390 15.83 -16.65 16.51
CA GLY A 390 15.81 -15.19 16.39
C GLY A 390 17.23 -14.59 16.33
N PRO A 391 17.34 -13.28 16.04
CA PRO A 391 18.64 -12.64 15.83
C PRO A 391 19.53 -12.75 17.08
N TYR A 392 20.76 -13.21 16.89
CA TYR A 392 21.80 -13.17 17.91
C TYR A 392 22.25 -11.71 18.09
N GLY A 393 21.86 -11.08 19.19
CA GLY A 393 22.43 -9.81 19.63
C GLY A 393 23.69 -10.07 20.45
N ALA A 394 24.87 -9.84 19.89
CA ALA A 394 26.08 -9.71 20.69
C ALA A 394 26.08 -8.33 21.36
N LEU A 395 25.90 -8.30 22.69
CA LEU A 395 25.96 -7.09 23.51
C LEU A 395 27.29 -7.09 24.29
N LEU A 396 28.12 -6.08 24.05
CA LEU A 396 29.16 -5.67 24.99
C LEU A 396 28.52 -4.68 25.96
N ALA A 397 28.16 -5.12 27.17
CA ALA A 397 27.56 -4.27 28.19
C ALA A 397 28.40 -4.28 29.47
N LEU A 398 28.77 -3.09 29.95
CA LEU A 398 29.43 -2.87 31.25
C LEU A 398 28.40 -2.49 32.35
N GLY A 399 27.22 -3.11 32.35
CA GLY A 399 26.13 -2.84 33.30
C GLY A 399 24.82 -3.59 32.99
N PRO A 400 23.78 -3.52 33.86
CA PRO A 400 22.51 -4.20 33.64
C PRO A 400 21.78 -3.63 32.41
N SER A 401 21.58 -4.47 31.39
CA SER A 401 20.90 -4.09 30.14
C SER A 401 19.55 -4.78 30.00
N SER A 402 18.48 -4.02 29.76
CA SER A 402 17.18 -4.56 29.31
C SER A 402 17.15 -4.65 27.79
N THR A 403 16.83 -5.84 27.25
CA THR A 403 16.70 -6.05 25.80
C THR A 403 15.24 -6.32 25.48
N SER A 404 14.62 -5.49 24.63
CA SER A 404 13.28 -5.73 24.10
C SER A 404 13.38 -6.22 22.66
N THR A 405 12.89 -7.44 22.39
CA THR A 405 12.74 -7.95 21.03
C THR A 405 11.26 -7.95 20.67
N THR A 406 10.89 -7.24 19.61
CA THR A 406 9.54 -7.30 19.06
C THR A 406 9.40 -8.55 18.19
N ILE A 407 8.34 -9.32 18.43
CA ILE A 407 8.01 -10.50 17.62
C ILE A 407 6.75 -10.16 16.84
N THR A 408 6.89 -10.09 15.52
CA THR A 408 5.78 -9.76 14.63
C THR A 408 5.18 -11.06 14.09
N SER A 409 3.91 -11.29 14.40
CA SER A 409 3.09 -12.29 13.71
C SER A 409 2.48 -11.64 12.47
N ILE A 410 2.77 -12.18 11.29
CA ILE A 410 2.27 -11.66 10.01
C ILE A 410 1.17 -12.59 9.52
N VAL A 411 0.00 -12.04 9.24
CA VAL A 411 -1.01 -12.74 8.43
C VAL A 411 -0.67 -12.50 6.96
N PRO A 412 -0.35 -13.54 6.17
CA PRO A 412 -0.03 -13.38 4.76
C PRO A 412 -1.16 -12.70 3.99
N ALA A 413 -0.82 -12.01 2.89
CA ALA A 413 -1.83 -11.46 1.99
C ALA A 413 -2.77 -12.57 1.49
N GLY A 414 -4.08 -12.34 1.60
CA GLY A 414 -5.11 -13.35 1.33
C GLY A 414 -5.34 -14.37 2.45
N GLY A 415 -4.55 -14.38 3.52
CA GLY A 415 -4.71 -15.30 4.66
C GLY A 415 -6.00 -15.11 5.46
N ALA A 416 -6.55 -13.89 5.40
CA ALA A 416 -7.86 -13.54 5.95
C ALA A 416 -9.01 -13.70 4.94
N SER A 417 -8.72 -13.99 3.67
CA SER A 417 -9.73 -14.12 2.62
C SER A 417 -10.61 -15.36 2.88
N GLY A 418 -11.92 -15.19 2.82
CA GLY A 418 -12.89 -16.26 3.11
C GLY A 418 -12.89 -16.73 4.57
N LYS A 419 -12.27 -15.99 5.49
CA LYS A 419 -12.36 -16.26 6.93
C LYS A 419 -13.60 -15.56 7.50
N MET A 420 -14.32 -16.27 8.36
CA MET A 420 -15.45 -15.71 9.09
C MET A 420 -14.99 -14.60 10.02
N ALA A 421 -15.86 -13.61 10.25
CA ALA A 421 -15.61 -12.56 11.22
C ALA A 421 -15.41 -13.14 12.63
N GLY A 422 -14.41 -12.64 13.36
CA GLY A 422 -14.09 -13.13 14.69
C GLY A 422 -12.63 -12.94 15.07
N THR A 423 -12.33 -13.29 16.32
CA THR A 423 -10.96 -13.26 16.86
C THR A 423 -10.33 -14.63 16.70
N TYR A 424 -9.27 -14.69 15.90
CA TYR A 424 -8.42 -15.85 15.75
C TYR A 424 -7.25 -15.74 16.73
N THR A 425 -7.16 -16.72 17.63
CA THR A 425 -6.15 -16.75 18.68
C THR A 425 -5.15 -17.87 18.40
N ASN A 426 -3.86 -17.57 18.52
CA ASN A 426 -2.80 -18.58 18.50
C ASN A 426 -1.86 -18.36 19.68
N SER A 427 -1.52 -19.44 20.39
CA SER A 427 -0.60 -19.40 21.52
C SER A 427 0.73 -20.03 21.12
N PHE A 428 1.82 -19.34 21.42
CA PHE A 428 3.18 -19.82 21.16
C PHE A 428 4.06 -19.62 22.39
N THR A 429 4.99 -20.55 22.59
CA THR A 429 5.95 -20.49 23.69
C THR A 429 7.30 -20.00 23.15
N ILE A 430 7.84 -18.96 23.77
CA ILE A 430 9.19 -18.49 23.46
C ILE A 430 10.17 -19.11 24.43
N TYR A 431 11.26 -19.64 23.87
CA TYR A 431 12.41 -20.15 24.60
C TYR A 431 13.53 -19.13 24.49
N GLN A 432 13.95 -18.53 25.61
CA GLN A 432 15.14 -17.69 25.62
C GLN A 432 16.29 -18.42 26.31
N ALA A 433 17.41 -18.58 25.60
CA ALA A 433 18.67 -19.05 26.16
C ALA A 433 19.60 -17.85 26.38
N LYS A 434 20.00 -17.60 27.63
CA LYS A 434 21.03 -16.59 27.94
C LYS A 434 22.39 -17.27 27.99
N THR A 435 23.37 -16.70 27.28
CA THR A 435 24.78 -17.08 27.39
C THR A 435 25.56 -15.89 27.93
N ALA A 436 26.29 -16.09 29.02
CA ALA A 436 27.19 -15.07 29.58
C ALA A 436 28.62 -15.50 29.29
N THR A 437 29.37 -14.65 28.58
CA THR A 437 30.82 -14.81 28.38
C THR A 437 31.50 -13.80 29.29
N THR A 438 32.21 -14.27 30.31
CA THR A 438 33.04 -13.42 31.16
C THR A 438 34.42 -13.28 30.54
N LEU A 439 34.86 -12.04 30.30
CA LEU A 439 36.22 -11.74 29.85
C LEU A 439 37.12 -11.67 31.09
N LEU A 440 37.60 -12.81 31.56
CA LEU A 440 38.73 -12.83 32.50
C LEU A 440 40.02 -12.86 31.68
N GLY A 441 40.81 -11.80 31.83
CA GLY A 441 42.08 -11.63 31.15
C GLY A 441 43.10 -12.72 31.51
N LEU A 442 43.90 -13.06 30.49
CA LEU A 442 45.12 -13.88 30.50
C LEU A 442 44.93 -15.38 30.76
N CYS A 443 45.37 -16.17 29.77
CA CYS A 443 45.39 -17.64 29.70
C CYS A 443 44.06 -18.38 29.46
N GLY A 444 43.60 -18.35 28.20
CA GLY A 444 43.40 -19.59 27.42
C GLY A 444 42.33 -20.63 27.81
N LEU A 445 41.36 -20.33 28.68
CA LEU A 445 40.22 -21.22 28.92
C LEU A 445 38.88 -20.51 28.64
N PHE A 446 38.32 -20.74 27.45
CA PHE A 446 36.93 -20.39 27.12
C PHE A 446 35.98 -21.38 27.81
N GLY A 447 35.53 -21.06 29.02
CA GLY A 447 34.38 -21.73 29.65
C GLY A 447 33.10 -20.94 29.39
N ALA A 448 32.28 -21.35 28.41
CA ALA A 448 30.92 -20.82 28.28
C ALA A 448 30.04 -21.41 29.38
N LEU A 449 29.55 -20.58 30.31
CA LEU A 449 28.45 -20.97 31.19
C LEU A 449 27.14 -20.86 30.40
N THR A 450 26.67 -21.98 29.86
CA THR A 450 25.32 -22.10 29.31
C THR A 450 24.34 -22.39 30.44
N GLY A 451 23.47 -21.45 30.80
CA GLY A 451 22.51 -21.72 31.87
C GLY A 451 21.57 -20.59 32.25
N ALA A 452 20.51 -20.39 31.47
CA ALA A 452 19.16 -20.07 31.96
C ALA A 452 18.18 -20.12 30.78
N GLN A 453 17.12 -20.92 30.91
CA GLN A 453 16.00 -20.97 29.96
C GLN A 453 14.82 -20.26 30.60
N ALA A 454 14.37 -19.15 30.02
CA ALA A 454 13.10 -18.54 30.42
C ALA A 454 12.02 -18.92 29.38
N PHE A 455 10.87 -19.37 29.86
CA PHE A 455 9.70 -19.67 29.05
C PHE A 455 8.64 -18.61 29.28
N GLY A 456 8.12 -18.04 28.20
CA GLY A 456 6.92 -17.21 28.23
C GLY A 456 5.89 -17.76 27.25
N ASN A 457 4.64 -17.87 27.70
CA ASN A 457 3.52 -18.15 26.80
C ASN A 457 2.97 -16.83 26.29
N TYR A 458 2.91 -16.69 24.97
CA TYR A 458 2.42 -15.51 24.29
C TYR A 458 1.21 -15.89 23.45
N THR A 459 0.25 -14.98 23.41
CA THR A 459 -0.98 -15.15 22.65
C THR A 459 -1.06 -14.06 21.59
N ALA A 460 -1.07 -14.46 20.32
CA ALA A 460 -1.35 -13.57 19.20
C ALA A 460 -2.84 -13.60 18.87
N ASN A 461 -3.46 -12.42 18.81
CA ASN A 461 -4.85 -12.26 18.39
C ASN A 461 -4.90 -11.57 17.03
N PHE A 462 -5.68 -12.11 16.11
CA PHE A 462 -6.00 -11.48 14.83
C PHE A 462 -7.52 -11.35 14.69
N VAL A 463 -8.00 -10.12 14.47
CA VAL A 463 -9.43 -9.83 14.36
C VAL A 463 -9.80 -9.68 12.90
N VAL A 464 -10.66 -10.56 12.40
CA VAL A 464 -11.32 -10.41 11.10
C VAL A 464 -12.59 -9.59 11.31
N PRO A 465 -12.71 -8.37 10.76
CA PRO A 465 -13.92 -7.56 10.91
C PRO A 465 -15.09 -8.18 10.13
N LYS A 466 -16.31 -7.82 10.54
CA LYS A 466 -17.52 -8.08 9.76
C LYS A 466 -17.50 -7.23 8.50
N MET A 467 -17.62 -7.85 7.33
CA MET A 467 -17.65 -7.18 6.04
C MET A 467 -18.72 -7.82 5.15
N CYS A 468 -19.44 -6.97 4.41
CA CYS A 468 -20.44 -7.36 3.44
C CYS A 468 -20.35 -6.46 2.20
N THR A 469 -20.45 -7.05 1.02
CA THR A 469 -20.60 -6.34 -0.25
C THR A 469 -21.84 -6.83 -0.98
N LEU A 470 -22.53 -5.91 -1.66
CA LEU A 470 -23.76 -6.17 -2.40
C LEU A 470 -23.50 -5.88 -3.88
N ASN A 471 -23.59 -6.90 -4.72
CA ASN A 471 -23.62 -6.80 -6.18
C ASN A 471 -24.99 -7.27 -6.66
N ALA A 472 -25.95 -6.36 -6.80
CA ALA A 472 -27.24 -6.67 -7.42
C ALA A 472 -27.16 -6.53 -8.95
N THR A 473 -27.86 -7.39 -9.70
CA THR A 473 -27.99 -7.22 -11.15
C THR A 473 -28.79 -5.95 -11.47
N PRO A 474 -28.44 -5.20 -12.54
CA PRO A 474 -28.90 -3.83 -12.74
C PRO A 474 -30.39 -3.64 -13.09
N ALA A 475 -31.14 -4.67 -13.50
CA ALA A 475 -32.59 -4.56 -13.75
C ALA A 475 -33.31 -5.93 -13.83
N ILE A 476 -34.57 -5.98 -13.35
CA ILE A 476 -35.52 -7.07 -13.63
C ILE A 476 -36.47 -6.57 -14.72
N ASN A 477 -36.46 -7.21 -15.89
CA ASN A 477 -37.29 -6.81 -17.03
C ASN A 477 -38.42 -7.81 -17.27
N PHE A 478 -39.66 -7.32 -17.33
CA PHE A 478 -40.84 -8.10 -17.72
C PHE A 478 -41.00 -8.27 -19.23
N ASN A 479 -40.05 -7.77 -20.02
CA ASN A 479 -40.11 -7.67 -21.48
C ASN A 479 -41.38 -6.94 -21.96
N ASN A 480 -41.67 -7.02 -23.26
CA ASN A 480 -42.85 -6.40 -23.84
C ASN A 480 -44.10 -7.22 -23.50
N VAL A 481 -45.10 -6.58 -22.90
CA VAL A 481 -46.41 -7.18 -22.64
C VAL A 481 -47.30 -6.99 -23.87
N THR A 482 -47.64 -8.08 -24.57
CA THR A 482 -48.43 -8.05 -25.81
C THR A 482 -49.90 -8.41 -25.55
N SER A 483 -50.58 -7.65 -24.69
CA SER A 483 -52.02 -7.81 -24.44
C SER A 483 -52.73 -6.45 -24.54
N ILE A 484 -53.95 -6.45 -25.08
CA ILE A 484 -54.80 -5.25 -25.26
C ILE A 484 -55.85 -5.16 -24.13
N GLY A 485 -56.12 -6.27 -23.41
CA GLY A 485 -57.04 -6.35 -22.28
C GLY A 485 -56.36 -6.79 -20.97
N PRO A 486 -57.14 -7.08 -19.90
CA PRO A 486 -56.61 -7.61 -18.66
C PRO A 486 -55.71 -8.82 -18.91
N THR A 487 -54.61 -8.92 -18.17
CA THR A 487 -53.64 -10.01 -18.34
C THR A 487 -54.32 -11.38 -18.13
N ALA A 488 -54.42 -12.21 -19.18
CA ALA A 488 -55.07 -13.52 -19.08
C ALA A 488 -54.32 -14.51 -18.17
N ALA A 489 -53.00 -14.32 -18.05
CA ALA A 489 -52.13 -15.08 -17.18
C ALA A 489 -51.16 -14.15 -16.44
N ARG A 490 -50.54 -14.66 -15.37
CA ARG A 490 -49.47 -13.98 -14.64
C ARG A 490 -48.26 -13.78 -15.56
N ILE A 491 -47.67 -12.59 -15.56
CA ILE A 491 -46.46 -12.29 -16.33
C ILE A 491 -45.27 -12.36 -15.38
N ASP A 492 -44.29 -13.18 -15.73
CA ASP A 492 -43.19 -13.56 -14.86
C ASP A 492 -41.86 -13.00 -15.35
N ALA A 493 -41.04 -12.53 -14.41
CA ALA A 493 -39.65 -12.16 -14.65
C ALA A 493 -38.77 -12.66 -13.51
N GLN A 494 -37.45 -12.62 -13.70
CA GLN A 494 -36.48 -13.02 -12.69
C GLN A 494 -35.29 -12.05 -12.69
N GLY A 495 -34.68 -11.89 -11.53
CA GLY A 495 -33.42 -11.19 -11.33
C GLY A 495 -32.51 -11.94 -10.37
N THR A 496 -31.35 -11.38 -10.07
CA THR A 496 -30.42 -11.98 -9.12
C THR A 496 -29.81 -10.92 -8.21
N VAL A 497 -29.79 -11.21 -6.92
CA VAL A 497 -29.08 -10.41 -5.92
C VAL A 497 -27.90 -11.25 -5.43
N THR A 498 -26.68 -10.75 -5.65
CA THR A 498 -25.47 -11.40 -5.16
C THR A 498 -24.91 -10.63 -3.98
N VAL A 499 -24.74 -11.32 -2.84
CA VAL A 499 -24.18 -10.74 -1.61
C VAL A 499 -22.97 -11.56 -1.19
N GLU A 500 -21.88 -10.90 -0.84
CA GLU A 500 -20.69 -11.54 -0.28
C GLU A 500 -20.45 -10.98 1.12
N CYS A 501 -20.72 -11.81 2.13
CA CYS A 501 -20.58 -11.48 3.54
C CYS A 501 -19.76 -12.56 4.26
N ASN A 502 -18.93 -12.18 5.22
CA ASN A 502 -18.18 -13.10 6.10
C ASN A 502 -18.80 -13.28 7.50
N THR A 503 -20.06 -12.87 7.66
CA THR A 503 -20.85 -12.91 8.89
C THR A 503 -22.30 -13.21 8.50
N PRO A 504 -23.12 -13.83 9.38
CA PRO A 504 -24.54 -14.01 9.12
C PRO A 504 -25.22 -12.71 8.75
N TYR A 505 -26.14 -12.75 7.79
CA TYR A 505 -26.82 -11.57 7.29
C TYR A 505 -28.25 -11.89 6.83
N THR A 506 -29.07 -10.86 6.68
CA THR A 506 -30.40 -10.95 6.06
C THR A 506 -30.56 -9.90 4.97
N ILE A 507 -31.12 -10.30 3.82
CA ILE A 507 -31.46 -9.42 2.71
C ILE A 507 -32.95 -9.07 2.76
N TYR A 508 -33.26 -7.78 2.70
CA TYR A 508 -34.62 -7.25 2.57
C TYR A 508 -34.76 -6.46 1.28
N ILE A 509 -35.95 -6.46 0.71
CA ILE A 509 -36.28 -5.65 -0.47
C ILE A 509 -37.40 -4.70 -0.08
N GLY A 510 -37.20 -3.39 -0.26
CA GLY A 510 -38.21 -2.39 0.07
C GLY A 510 -39.43 -2.43 -0.85
N ASP A 511 -40.48 -1.69 -0.50
CA ASP A 511 -41.77 -1.66 -1.22
C ASP A 511 -41.71 -0.89 -2.56
N GLY A 512 -40.54 -0.35 -2.93
CA GLY A 512 -40.38 0.49 -4.11
C GLY A 512 -40.68 1.97 -3.85
N GLN A 513 -40.28 2.80 -4.81
CA GLN A 513 -40.48 4.24 -4.76
C GLN A 513 -41.95 4.61 -5.01
N ASN A 514 -42.66 3.82 -5.81
CA ASN A 514 -44.05 4.06 -6.19
C ASN A 514 -45.05 3.13 -5.45
N ARG A 515 -44.69 2.69 -4.24
CA ARG A 515 -45.53 1.83 -3.37
C ARG A 515 -46.91 2.42 -3.09
N VAL A 516 -47.90 1.54 -2.89
CA VAL A 516 -49.29 1.94 -2.55
C VAL A 516 -49.36 2.64 -1.20
N ALA A 517 -48.69 2.08 -0.19
CA ALA A 517 -48.48 2.70 1.11
C ALA A 517 -47.16 2.20 1.74
N PRO A 518 -46.49 3.00 2.59
CA PRO A 518 -45.31 2.54 3.32
C PRO A 518 -45.61 1.29 4.17
N GLY A 519 -44.81 0.24 4.03
CA GLY A 519 -44.97 -1.01 4.77
C GLY A 519 -46.10 -1.91 4.26
N SER A 520 -46.72 -1.58 3.13
CA SER A 520 -47.82 -2.38 2.57
C SER A 520 -47.36 -3.66 1.87
N GLY A 521 -46.07 -3.76 1.52
CA GLY A 521 -45.55 -4.80 0.64
C GLY A 521 -46.03 -4.67 -0.81
N ASN A 522 -46.95 -3.76 -1.12
CA ASN A 522 -47.59 -3.64 -2.44
C ASN A 522 -46.82 -2.67 -3.34
N ARG A 523 -46.12 -3.23 -4.33
CA ARG A 523 -45.25 -2.50 -5.26
C ARG A 523 -45.99 -2.15 -6.55
N GLN A 524 -45.65 -1.00 -7.13
CA GLN A 524 -46.18 -0.57 -8.42
C GLN A 524 -45.08 0.09 -9.24
N MET A 525 -45.08 -0.11 -10.56
CA MET A 525 -44.27 0.65 -11.50
C MET A 525 -45.06 1.85 -12.00
N ALA A 526 -44.37 2.94 -12.31
CA ALA A 526 -45.00 4.20 -12.71
C ALA A 526 -44.57 4.65 -14.11
N GLN A 527 -45.52 5.26 -14.81
CA GLN A 527 -45.32 6.09 -15.99
C GLN A 527 -46.19 7.33 -15.83
N GLY A 528 -45.61 8.45 -15.38
CA GLY A 528 -46.38 9.62 -14.97
C GLY A 528 -47.37 9.28 -13.83
N THR A 529 -48.67 9.51 -14.06
CA THR A 529 -49.75 9.16 -13.11
C THR A 529 -50.24 7.73 -13.24
N ALA A 530 -49.91 7.03 -14.32
CA ALA A 530 -50.31 5.64 -14.51
C ALA A 530 -49.51 4.70 -13.59
N ARG A 531 -50.14 3.62 -13.13
CA ARG A 531 -49.57 2.63 -12.21
C ARG A 531 -49.78 1.22 -12.74
N LEU A 532 -48.75 0.38 -12.62
CA LEU A 532 -48.78 -1.03 -12.99
C LEU A 532 -48.30 -1.87 -11.78
N PRO A 533 -49.18 -2.66 -11.13
CA PRO A 533 -48.79 -3.43 -9.95
C PRO A 533 -47.83 -4.57 -10.30
N TYR A 534 -46.89 -4.84 -9.40
CA TYR A 534 -46.00 -6.00 -9.49
C TYR A 534 -45.61 -6.47 -8.10
N GLN A 535 -45.03 -7.66 -8.01
CA GLN A 535 -44.53 -8.19 -6.76
C GLN A 535 -43.23 -8.98 -6.94
N LEU A 536 -42.40 -9.01 -5.89
CA LEU A 536 -41.15 -9.76 -5.81
C LEU A 536 -41.23 -10.82 -4.72
N PHE A 537 -40.73 -12.02 -5.02
CA PHE A 537 -40.85 -13.22 -4.22
C PHE A 537 -39.49 -13.89 -4.04
N LYS A 538 -39.34 -14.59 -2.93
CA LYS A 538 -38.14 -15.37 -2.59
C LYS A 538 -38.20 -16.83 -3.06
N ASP A 539 -39.35 -17.30 -3.50
CA ASP A 539 -39.59 -18.66 -3.97
C ASP A 539 -40.08 -18.69 -5.44
N ALA A 540 -39.73 -19.75 -6.16
CA ALA A 540 -40.12 -19.92 -7.56
C ALA A 540 -41.63 -20.06 -7.76
N ALA A 541 -42.35 -20.57 -6.75
CA ALA A 541 -43.80 -20.69 -6.78
C ALA A 541 -44.51 -19.34 -6.56
N ARG A 542 -43.77 -18.29 -6.18
CA ARG A 542 -44.27 -16.92 -5.94
C ARG A 542 -45.37 -16.87 -4.89
N THR A 543 -45.12 -17.58 -3.79
CA THR A 543 -46.04 -17.67 -2.64
C THR A 543 -45.57 -16.86 -1.45
N GLN A 544 -44.27 -16.57 -1.37
CA GLN A 544 -43.63 -15.84 -0.28
C GLN A 544 -43.06 -14.53 -0.81
N VAL A 545 -43.72 -13.43 -0.45
CA VAL A 545 -43.26 -12.08 -0.78
C VAL A 545 -41.90 -11.85 -0.12
N TRP A 546 -40.98 -11.25 -0.87
CA TRP A 546 -39.69 -10.81 -0.36
C TRP A 546 -39.79 -9.32 -0.04
N ASP A 547 -39.82 -8.99 1.25
CA ASP A 547 -40.06 -7.64 1.73
C ASP A 547 -39.24 -7.34 3.01
N ALA A 548 -39.65 -6.31 3.76
CA ALA A 548 -39.05 -5.90 5.03
C ALA A 548 -39.88 -6.32 6.27
N THR A 549 -40.80 -7.29 6.13
CA THR A 549 -41.64 -7.78 7.23
C THR A 549 -40.78 -8.40 8.33
N GLY A 550 -41.00 -7.96 9.57
CA GLY A 550 -40.16 -8.30 10.72
C GLY A 550 -39.05 -7.28 11.03
N GLY A 551 -38.93 -6.21 10.23
CA GLY A 551 -38.00 -5.11 10.43
C GLY A 551 -36.61 -5.38 9.85
N THR A 552 -35.89 -4.32 9.51
CA THR A 552 -34.54 -4.38 8.89
C THR A 552 -33.40 -4.14 9.88
N ALA A 553 -33.70 -3.83 11.14
CA ALA A 553 -32.70 -3.40 12.12
C ALA A 553 -31.87 -4.56 12.72
N VAL A 554 -32.34 -5.80 12.61
CA VAL A 554 -31.68 -7.00 13.15
C VAL A 554 -31.74 -8.11 12.12
N ILE A 555 -30.76 -9.03 12.15
CA ILE A 555 -30.76 -10.23 11.31
C ILE A 555 -32.01 -11.07 11.64
N GLY A 556 -32.76 -11.47 10.61
CA GLY A 556 -33.97 -12.29 10.74
C GLY A 556 -35.23 -11.64 10.16
N GLY A 557 -36.40 -12.02 10.68
CA GLY A 557 -37.68 -11.56 10.13
C GLY A 557 -38.20 -12.44 8.99
N SER A 558 -39.52 -12.59 8.93
CA SER A 558 -40.18 -13.47 7.96
C SER A 558 -40.15 -12.94 6.53
N GLY A 559 -39.99 -11.63 6.35
CA GLY A 559 -39.93 -10.95 5.05
C GLY A 559 -38.59 -11.07 4.33
N GLY A 560 -37.51 -11.18 5.10
CA GLY A 560 -36.15 -11.26 4.58
C GLY A 560 -35.72 -12.67 4.13
N VAL A 561 -34.53 -12.75 3.56
CA VAL A 561 -33.81 -13.99 3.24
C VAL A 561 -32.49 -13.99 3.98
N SER A 562 -32.32 -14.90 4.93
CA SER A 562 -31.12 -15.01 5.76
C SER A 562 -30.12 -16.01 5.20
N ASP A 563 -28.84 -15.75 5.43
CA ASP A 563 -27.73 -16.60 5.02
C ASP A 563 -26.59 -16.51 6.06
N PRO A 564 -25.85 -17.61 6.33
CA PRO A 564 -24.78 -17.61 7.32
C PRO A 564 -23.55 -16.76 6.96
N GLY A 565 -23.37 -16.35 5.69
CA GLY A 565 -22.22 -15.53 5.28
C GLY A 565 -20.89 -16.29 5.33
N THR A 566 -20.58 -16.98 4.23
CA THR A 566 -19.41 -17.86 4.11
C THR A 566 -18.12 -17.13 3.69
N GLY A 567 -18.19 -15.82 3.41
CA GLY A 567 -17.10 -15.06 2.82
C GLY A 567 -16.91 -15.31 1.32
N ALA A 568 -17.88 -15.96 0.67
CA ALA A 568 -17.92 -16.16 -0.79
C ALA A 568 -19.24 -15.61 -1.37
N PRO A 569 -19.27 -15.18 -2.64
CA PRO A 569 -20.48 -14.65 -3.27
C PRO A 569 -21.65 -15.63 -3.20
N GLN A 570 -22.76 -15.20 -2.60
CA GLN A 570 -24.01 -15.95 -2.52
C GLN A 570 -25.05 -15.28 -3.42
N SER A 571 -25.51 -15.99 -4.45
CA SER A 571 -26.53 -15.48 -5.37
C SER A 571 -27.92 -15.97 -4.96
N LYS A 572 -28.87 -15.05 -4.87
CA LYS A 572 -30.28 -15.33 -4.58
C LYS A 572 -31.14 -14.85 -5.74
N THR A 573 -31.95 -15.75 -6.29
CA THR A 573 -32.88 -15.42 -7.37
C THR A 573 -34.06 -14.62 -6.83
N VAL A 574 -34.34 -13.48 -7.45
CA VAL A 574 -35.54 -12.69 -7.18
C VAL A 574 -36.59 -13.07 -8.21
N TYR A 575 -37.72 -13.60 -7.78
CA TYR A 575 -38.82 -13.94 -8.68
C TYR A 575 -39.81 -12.80 -8.73
N ALA A 576 -40.06 -12.23 -9.90
CA ALA A 576 -40.98 -11.12 -10.07
C ALA A 576 -42.24 -11.57 -10.81
N SER A 577 -43.38 -10.94 -10.53
CA SER A 577 -44.59 -11.13 -11.32
C SER A 577 -45.52 -9.93 -11.36
N ILE A 578 -46.22 -9.77 -12.49
CA ILE A 578 -47.44 -8.97 -12.62
C ILE A 578 -48.64 -9.94 -12.51
N PRO A 579 -49.60 -9.73 -11.58
CA PRO A 579 -50.75 -10.62 -11.39
C PRO A 579 -51.60 -10.80 -12.65
N ALA A 580 -52.26 -11.96 -12.78
CA ALA A 580 -53.33 -12.16 -13.75
C ALA A 580 -54.53 -11.25 -13.44
N GLY A 581 -55.30 -10.86 -14.45
CA GLY A 581 -56.42 -9.93 -14.35
C GLY A 581 -56.00 -8.46 -14.20
N THR A 582 -54.71 -8.15 -14.30
CA THR A 582 -54.22 -6.77 -14.26
C THR A 582 -54.66 -6.04 -15.51
N THR A 583 -55.47 -4.98 -15.35
CA THR A 583 -55.82 -4.09 -16.47
C THR A 583 -54.58 -3.30 -16.85
N LEU A 584 -54.10 -3.49 -18.08
CA LEU A 584 -52.90 -2.81 -18.54
C LEU A 584 -53.22 -1.33 -18.78
N PRO A 585 -52.45 -0.41 -18.18
CA PRO A 585 -52.60 1.02 -18.42
C PRO A 585 -52.12 1.41 -19.83
N VAL A 586 -52.17 2.70 -20.15
CA VAL A 586 -51.78 3.23 -21.47
C VAL A 586 -50.40 2.71 -21.92
N PRO A 587 -50.18 2.48 -23.23
CA PRO A 587 -48.90 2.00 -23.72
C PRO A 587 -47.71 2.90 -23.31
N GLY A 588 -46.67 2.28 -22.77
CA GLY A 588 -45.41 2.95 -22.45
C GLY A 588 -44.53 2.18 -21.49
N THR A 589 -43.44 2.81 -21.05
CA THR A 589 -42.44 2.21 -20.17
C THR A 589 -42.74 2.54 -18.72
N TYR A 590 -42.97 1.50 -17.92
CA TYR A 590 -43.23 1.59 -16.48
C TYR A 590 -41.98 1.19 -15.71
N THR A 591 -41.54 2.02 -14.78
CA THR A 591 -40.35 1.76 -13.96
C THR A 591 -40.63 1.92 -12.47
N ASP A 592 -39.93 1.17 -11.64
CA ASP A 592 -39.88 1.38 -10.19
C ASP A 592 -38.45 1.16 -9.69
N THR A 593 -38.10 1.78 -8.57
CA THR A 593 -36.80 1.59 -7.91
C THR A 593 -37.02 1.02 -6.52
N VAL A 594 -36.47 -0.17 -6.27
CA VAL A 594 -36.51 -0.83 -4.95
C VAL A 594 -35.17 -0.71 -4.25
N VAL A 595 -35.21 -0.46 -2.94
CA VAL A 595 -33.99 -0.44 -2.09
C VAL A 595 -33.75 -1.84 -1.56
N ILE A 596 -32.55 -2.37 -1.75
CA ILE A 596 -32.10 -3.61 -1.14
C ILE A 596 -31.32 -3.27 0.12
N THR A 597 -31.75 -3.79 1.27
CA THR A 597 -31.10 -3.59 2.57
C THR A 597 -30.47 -4.89 3.01
N VAL A 598 -29.19 -4.85 3.39
CA VAL A 598 -28.45 -6.00 3.94
C VAL A 598 -28.03 -5.68 5.37
N THR A 599 -28.46 -6.51 6.33
CA THR A 599 -28.21 -6.33 7.78
C THR A 599 -27.32 -7.47 8.29
N TYR A 600 -26.23 -7.18 9.02
CA TYR A 600 -25.17 -8.14 9.39
C TYR A 600 -24.40 -7.85 10.70
#